data_AF-S9UFL5-F1
#
_entry.id   AF-S9UFL5-F1
#
_cell.length_a   1.000
_cell.length_b   1.000
_cell.length_c   1.000
_cell.angle_alpha   90.00
_cell.angle_beta   90.00
_cell.angle_gamma   90.00
#
_symmetry.space_group_name_H-M   'P 1'
#
loop_
_entity.id
_entity.type
_entity.pdbx_description
1 polymer ?
#
loop_
_entity_poly.entity_id
_entity_poly.type
_entity_poly.pdbx_seq_one_letter_code
_entity_poly.pdbx_strand_id
1 'polypeptide(L)'
;MRRTCVVANAAALYDFVDNNFLNNKRPAVPGGAWPLESLRTKSLADLQQIWLQLIRERNMLGTTKQHYLRHQEELGAMPAPSRLDMVTRSLENVRQVVRERDREATRRAVEIFRARLQRGVYRYPPGPPPPPGQHDRTSAVRVVLSRRVEPERLRELLGRYDVFEPHKGIVSIELRLPEDVLQRKQEAEQLWQEYMAEKSDVEEYYKWAGQDPAAPSVYDLTAVELAPGVCAGAEGSDTVAPAAALPVPPPQPPAAPPQSPLERIKYQRRNALSKATIQLGHFPNITLAAPRYRTVEEIPRPTHPDEIAGPWEVHVRYDAPDGAAYVDSLGLQSIDGAAVISVAAVAQPPQPHAAVDPVYQEALRREAAAEETAMQWPHVPAWKFEYDLYSKKHLSEIVRYNYSNVVDYVDREVLLTGRSVWECPIDIDPTCGGLKSVPAHAKPPKQYVTSDMRSVGMTDI
;
A
#
# COMPACT_ATOMS: atom_id res chain seq x y z
N MET A 1 31.21 -38.50 42.75
CA MET A 1 30.40 -38.49 41.52
C MET A 1 30.59 -39.81 40.78
N ARG A 2 29.67 -40.76 40.91
CA ARG A 2 29.69 -42.01 40.13
C ARG A 2 29.26 -41.68 38.70
N ARG A 3 30.16 -41.85 37.73
CA ARG A 3 29.80 -41.84 36.31
C ARG A 3 28.97 -43.09 36.04
N THR A 4 27.67 -42.93 35.84
CA THR A 4 26.82 -43.98 35.30
C THR A 4 27.34 -44.38 33.93
N CYS A 5 27.88 -45.60 33.82
CA CYS A 5 28.19 -46.21 32.55
C CYS A 5 26.85 -46.47 31.84
N VAL A 6 26.47 -45.61 30.90
CA VAL A 6 25.29 -45.82 30.07
C VAL A 6 25.64 -47.00 29.16
N VAL A 7 25.03 -48.16 29.43
CA VAL A 7 25.07 -49.30 28.50
C VAL A 7 24.50 -48.79 27.19
N ALA A 8 25.31 -48.76 26.12
CA ALA A 8 24.88 -48.32 24.81
C ALA A 8 23.77 -49.27 24.33
N ASN A 9 22.53 -48.80 24.34
CA ASN A 9 21.41 -49.57 23.82
C ASN A 9 21.51 -49.61 22.29
N ALA A 10 21.85 -50.77 21.73
CA ALA A 10 21.98 -50.96 20.29
C ALA A 10 20.70 -50.59 19.52
N ALA A 11 19.52 -50.70 20.15
CA ALA A 11 18.24 -50.30 19.56
C ALA A 11 18.24 -48.82 19.11
N ALA A 12 18.91 -47.94 19.84
CA ALA A 12 19.02 -46.53 19.46
C ALA A 12 19.84 -46.32 18.18
N LEU A 13 20.75 -47.24 17.85
CA LEU A 13 21.51 -47.23 16.58
C LEU A 13 20.70 -47.83 15.43
N TYR A 14 19.86 -48.83 15.70
CA TYR A 14 18.96 -49.39 14.67
C TYR A 14 17.99 -48.34 14.12
N ASP A 15 17.53 -47.39 14.95
CA ASP A 15 16.66 -46.28 14.49
C ASP A 15 17.33 -45.36 13.44
N PHE A 16 18.67 -45.35 13.34
CA PHE A 16 19.39 -44.56 12.33
C PHE A 16 19.52 -45.28 10.98
N VAL A 17 19.14 -46.54 10.88
CA VAL A 17 19.24 -47.35 9.65
C VAL A 17 17.85 -47.77 9.21
N ASP A 18 17.54 -47.66 7.91
CA ASP A 18 16.23 -48.05 7.41
C ASP A 18 15.99 -49.57 7.59
N ASN A 19 14.91 -49.92 8.27
CA ASN A 19 14.53 -51.31 8.51
C ASN A 19 14.28 -52.10 7.21
N ASN A 20 13.78 -51.46 6.15
CA ASN A 20 13.58 -52.12 4.88
C ASN A 20 14.92 -52.44 4.22
N PHE A 21 15.89 -51.53 4.33
CA PHE A 21 17.25 -51.74 3.83
C PHE A 21 17.92 -52.90 4.55
N LEU A 22 17.87 -52.95 5.89
CA LEU A 22 18.43 -54.05 6.69
C LEU A 22 17.85 -55.43 6.31
N ASN A 23 16.58 -55.46 5.93
CA ASN A 23 15.86 -56.69 5.56
C ASN A 23 15.86 -56.96 4.04
N ASN A 24 16.66 -56.23 3.25
CA ASN A 24 16.71 -56.34 1.79
C ASN A 24 15.33 -56.20 1.10
N LYS A 25 14.46 -55.33 1.63
CA LYS A 25 13.13 -55.00 1.08
C LYS A 25 13.15 -53.63 0.43
N ARG A 26 12.34 -53.45 -0.62
CA ARG A 26 12.17 -52.14 -1.27
C ARG A 26 11.34 -51.21 -0.38
N PRO A 27 11.88 -50.05 0.05
CA PRO A 27 11.10 -49.09 0.83
C PRO A 27 10.00 -48.46 -0.03
N ALA A 28 8.81 -48.35 0.52
CA ALA A 28 7.66 -47.72 -0.14
C ALA A 28 7.75 -46.18 -0.06
N VAL A 29 7.19 -45.51 -1.05
CA VAL A 29 6.96 -44.05 -0.99
C VAL A 29 5.74 -43.81 -0.10
N PRO A 30 5.84 -42.99 0.96
CA PRO A 30 4.72 -42.69 1.84
C PRO A 30 3.68 -41.80 1.15
N GLY A 31 2.51 -41.63 1.78
CA GLY A 31 1.38 -40.91 1.18
C GLY A 31 1.60 -39.42 0.93
N GLY A 32 2.36 -38.70 1.77
CA GLY A 32 2.64 -37.28 1.58
C GLY A 32 3.27 -36.56 2.77
N ALA A 33 3.61 -35.28 2.56
CA ALA A 33 4.11 -34.38 3.60
C ALA A 33 2.96 -33.82 4.46
N TRP A 34 3.27 -33.37 5.68
CA TRP A 34 2.30 -32.68 6.54
C TRP A 34 1.87 -31.34 5.93
N PRO A 35 0.59 -31.14 5.60
CA PRO A 35 0.12 -29.88 5.03
C PRO A 35 -0.07 -28.81 6.12
N LEU A 36 0.11 -27.54 5.76
CA LEU A 36 -0.05 -26.40 6.66
C LEU A 36 -1.40 -26.40 7.39
N GLU A 37 -2.48 -26.69 6.66
CA GLU A 37 -3.85 -26.70 7.21
C GLU A 37 -4.01 -27.71 8.34
N SER A 38 -3.43 -28.91 8.19
CA SER A 38 -3.45 -29.92 9.26
C SER A 38 -2.62 -29.50 10.46
N LEU A 39 -1.46 -28.86 10.24
CA LEU A 39 -0.57 -28.43 11.31
C LEU A 39 -1.14 -27.24 12.11
N ARG A 40 -1.91 -26.36 11.49
CA ARG A 40 -2.56 -25.22 12.16
C ARG A 40 -3.52 -25.65 13.26
N THR A 41 -4.14 -26.83 13.15
CA THR A 41 -5.06 -27.37 14.18
C THR A 41 -4.34 -28.06 15.34
N LYS A 42 -3.03 -28.33 15.25
CA LYS A 42 -2.27 -29.06 16.28
C LYS A 42 -1.79 -28.16 17.41
N SER A 43 -1.71 -28.70 18.63
CA SER A 43 -1.16 -27.98 19.77
C SER A 43 0.36 -27.75 19.61
N LEU A 44 0.95 -26.83 20.36
CA LEU A 44 2.41 -26.61 20.31
C LEU A 44 3.20 -27.86 20.75
N ALA A 45 2.69 -28.59 21.73
CA ALA A 45 3.30 -29.85 22.19
C ALA A 45 3.28 -30.91 21.08
N ASP A 46 2.16 -31.07 20.38
CA ASP A 46 2.06 -31.99 19.25
C ASP A 46 2.99 -31.59 18.11
N LEU A 47 3.07 -30.29 17.79
CA LEU A 47 4.00 -29.78 16.78
C LEU A 47 5.45 -30.11 17.13
N GLN A 48 5.86 -29.98 18.39
CA GLN A 48 7.20 -30.34 18.84
C GLN A 48 7.44 -31.86 18.75
N GLN A 49 6.46 -32.68 19.10
CA GLN A 49 6.57 -34.14 18.97
C GLN A 49 6.70 -34.56 17.50
N ILE A 50 5.84 -34.02 16.62
CA ILE A 50 5.91 -34.24 15.17
C ILE A 50 7.27 -33.80 14.64
N TRP A 51 7.76 -32.62 15.05
CA TRP A 51 9.07 -32.11 14.68
C TRP A 51 10.21 -33.07 15.05
N LEU A 52 10.20 -33.62 16.27
CA LEU A 52 11.20 -34.59 16.71
C LEU A 52 11.12 -35.91 15.92
N GLN A 53 9.91 -36.38 15.59
CA GLN A 53 9.74 -37.55 14.71
C GLN A 53 10.30 -37.28 13.31
N LEU A 54 10.00 -36.12 12.73
CA LEU A 54 10.53 -35.70 11.42
C LEU A 54 12.06 -35.57 11.43
N ILE A 55 12.65 -35.07 12.52
CA ILE A 55 14.12 -35.01 12.66
C ILE A 55 14.73 -36.42 12.70
N ARG A 56 14.14 -37.35 13.44
CA ARG A 56 14.62 -38.74 13.50
C ARG A 56 14.58 -39.38 12.11
N GLU A 57 13.45 -39.25 11.42
CA GLU A 57 13.27 -39.73 10.05
C GLU A 57 14.28 -39.09 9.09
N ARG A 58 14.46 -37.77 9.14
CA ARG A 58 15.46 -37.04 8.33
C ARG A 58 16.87 -37.55 8.58
N ASN A 59 17.23 -37.81 9.84
CA ASN A 59 18.55 -38.31 10.18
C ASN A 59 18.78 -39.73 9.64
N MET A 60 17.80 -40.63 9.76
CA MET A 60 17.86 -41.97 9.19
C MET A 60 17.94 -41.94 7.65
N LEU A 61 17.13 -41.10 7.00
CA LEU A 61 17.20 -40.88 5.55
C LEU A 61 18.54 -40.28 5.12
N GLY A 62 19.11 -39.37 5.93
CA GLY A 62 20.44 -38.80 5.71
C GLY A 62 21.55 -39.84 5.79
N THR A 63 21.50 -40.73 6.80
CA THR A 63 22.40 -41.88 6.91
C THR A 63 22.27 -42.81 5.70
N THR A 64 21.03 -43.13 5.31
CA THR A 64 20.75 -43.99 4.15
C THR A 64 21.29 -43.38 2.87
N LYS A 65 20.99 -42.11 2.59
CA LYS A 65 21.53 -41.38 1.43
C LYS A 65 23.06 -41.40 1.41
N GLN A 66 23.70 -41.15 2.56
CA GLN A 66 25.16 -41.19 2.66
C GLN A 66 25.72 -42.59 2.39
N HIS A 67 25.03 -43.66 2.82
CA HIS A 67 25.42 -45.03 2.55
C HIS A 67 25.38 -45.37 1.05
N TYR A 68 24.28 -45.03 0.37
CA TYR A 68 24.14 -45.21 -1.08
C TYR A 68 25.16 -44.39 -1.87
N LEU A 69 25.47 -43.16 -1.42
CA LEU A 69 26.53 -42.36 -2.05
C LEU A 69 27.92 -42.98 -1.88
N ARG A 70 28.20 -43.61 -0.73
CA ARG A 70 29.49 -44.30 -0.50
C ARG A 70 29.64 -45.57 -1.36
N HIS A 71 28.54 -46.25 -1.67
CA HIS A 71 28.53 -47.55 -2.36
C HIS A 71 27.70 -47.45 -3.65
N GLN A 72 27.83 -46.34 -4.37
CA GLN A 72 26.96 -46.02 -5.50
C GLN A 72 27.10 -47.02 -6.66
N GLU A 73 28.31 -47.57 -6.86
CA GLU A 73 28.58 -48.59 -7.87
C GLU A 73 27.91 -49.94 -7.53
N GLU A 74 27.86 -50.29 -6.24
CA GLU A 74 27.31 -51.56 -5.76
C GLU A 74 25.78 -51.53 -5.63
N LEU A 75 25.23 -50.40 -5.16
CA LEU A 75 23.83 -50.28 -4.76
C LEU A 75 22.96 -49.47 -5.73
N GLY A 76 23.58 -48.68 -6.62
CA GLY A 76 22.88 -47.77 -7.52
C GLY A 76 22.25 -46.57 -6.79
N ALA A 77 21.14 -46.06 -7.35
CA ALA A 77 20.43 -44.90 -6.79
C ALA A 77 19.60 -45.28 -5.56
N MET A 78 19.53 -44.36 -4.58
CA MET A 78 18.70 -44.53 -3.39
C MET A 78 17.22 -44.72 -3.78
N PRO A 79 16.54 -45.77 -3.28
CA PRO A 79 15.12 -45.95 -3.52
C PRO A 79 14.28 -44.91 -2.76
N ALA A 80 13.18 -44.47 -3.36
CA ALA A 80 12.22 -43.51 -2.79
C ALA A 80 12.86 -42.19 -2.24
N PRO A 81 13.64 -41.45 -3.07
CA PRO A 81 14.33 -40.24 -2.62
C PRO A 81 13.38 -39.09 -2.24
N SER A 82 12.14 -39.10 -2.74
CA SER A 82 11.10 -38.11 -2.43
C SER A 82 10.73 -38.04 -0.94
N ARG A 83 11.04 -39.08 -0.15
CA ARG A 83 10.88 -39.06 1.32
C ARG A 83 11.62 -37.89 1.96
N LEU A 84 12.83 -37.56 1.49
CA LEU A 84 13.62 -36.44 2.02
C LEU A 84 12.95 -35.10 1.77
N ASP A 85 12.40 -34.90 0.57
CA ASP A 85 11.66 -33.69 0.22
C ASP A 85 10.40 -33.54 1.07
N MET A 86 9.60 -34.61 1.19
CA MET A 86 8.39 -34.63 2.03
C MET A 86 8.68 -34.28 3.49
N VAL A 87 9.77 -34.81 4.06
CA VAL A 87 10.18 -34.50 5.43
C VAL A 87 10.67 -33.05 5.56
N THR A 88 11.45 -32.56 4.59
CA THR A 88 11.94 -31.17 4.57
C THR A 88 10.77 -30.19 4.49
N ARG A 89 9.84 -30.41 3.57
CA ARG A 89 8.60 -29.63 3.43
C ARG A 89 7.74 -29.67 4.70
N SER A 90 7.64 -30.83 5.36
CA SER A 90 6.92 -30.96 6.62
C SER A 90 7.57 -30.14 7.75
N LEU A 91 8.91 -30.14 7.84
CA LEU A 91 9.66 -29.32 8.79
C LEU A 91 9.46 -27.82 8.51
N GLU A 92 9.57 -27.40 7.25
CA GLU A 92 9.32 -26.00 6.87
C GLU A 92 7.90 -25.55 7.23
N ASN A 93 6.91 -26.40 6.98
CA ASN A 93 5.52 -26.11 7.33
C ASN A 93 5.33 -26.00 8.85
N VAL A 94 5.95 -26.88 9.66
CA VAL A 94 5.91 -26.76 11.13
C VAL A 94 6.56 -25.45 11.57
N ARG A 95 7.73 -25.10 11.03
CA ARG A 95 8.42 -23.82 11.31
C ARG A 95 7.55 -22.63 10.95
N GLN A 96 6.85 -22.67 9.82
CA GLN A 96 5.95 -21.62 9.39
C GLN A 96 4.79 -21.43 10.37
N VAL A 97 4.11 -22.51 10.77
CA VAL A 97 2.98 -22.43 11.73
C VAL A 97 3.43 -21.88 13.07
N VAL A 98 4.60 -22.30 13.57
CA VAL A 98 5.16 -21.77 14.82
C VAL A 98 5.48 -20.27 14.67
N ARG A 99 6.07 -19.85 13.55
CA ARG A 99 6.37 -18.44 13.26
C ARG A 99 5.11 -17.58 13.15
N GLU A 100 4.03 -18.10 12.55
CA GLU A 100 2.73 -17.44 12.48
C GLU A 100 2.19 -17.15 13.90
N ARG A 101 2.16 -18.18 14.76
CA ARG A 101 1.70 -18.06 16.15
C ARG A 101 2.56 -17.11 17.00
N ASP A 102 3.87 -17.20 16.85
CA ASP A 102 4.83 -16.35 17.56
C ASP A 102 4.68 -14.86 17.17
N ARG A 103 4.46 -14.58 15.88
CA ARG A 103 4.18 -13.22 15.40
C ARG A 103 2.88 -12.65 15.98
N GLU A 104 1.82 -13.45 16.03
CA GLU A 104 0.54 -13.02 16.62
C GLU A 104 0.67 -12.73 18.12
N ALA A 105 1.33 -13.65 18.86
CA ALA A 105 1.59 -13.48 20.29
C ALA A 105 2.47 -12.25 20.56
N THR A 106 3.52 -12.05 19.76
CA THR A 106 4.42 -10.89 19.85
C THR A 106 3.65 -9.59 19.57
N ARG A 107 2.84 -9.54 18.51
CA ARG A 107 2.01 -8.36 18.21
C ARG A 107 1.10 -8.02 19.38
N ARG A 108 0.42 -9.02 19.95
CA ARG A 108 -0.48 -8.81 21.10
C ARG A 108 0.27 -8.34 22.34
N ALA A 109 1.45 -8.92 22.62
CA ALA A 109 2.30 -8.50 23.73
C ALA A 109 2.78 -7.06 23.56
N VAL A 110 3.18 -6.67 22.36
CA VAL A 110 3.61 -5.29 22.03
C VAL A 110 2.45 -4.30 22.21
N GLU A 111 1.23 -4.63 21.75
CA GLU A 111 0.05 -3.79 21.99
C GLU A 111 -0.21 -3.56 23.48
N ILE A 112 -0.21 -4.64 24.28
CA ILE A 112 -0.42 -4.58 25.73
C ILE A 112 0.70 -3.76 26.38
N PHE A 113 1.94 -3.95 25.96
CA PHE A 113 3.08 -3.22 26.47
C PHE A 113 3.00 -1.72 26.15
N ARG A 114 2.67 -1.35 24.90
CA ARG A 114 2.43 0.05 24.48
C ARG A 114 1.32 0.70 25.30
N ALA A 115 0.21 0.00 25.54
CA ALA A 115 -0.87 0.50 26.41
C ALA A 115 -0.42 0.69 27.87
N ARG A 116 0.42 -0.22 28.40
CA ARG A 116 1.02 -0.06 29.75
C ARG A 116 2.00 1.12 29.82
N LEU A 117 2.77 1.34 28.75
CA LEU A 117 3.69 2.48 28.64
C LEU A 117 2.93 3.81 28.60
N GLN A 118 1.83 3.90 27.84
CA GLN A 118 0.98 5.10 27.81
C GLN A 118 0.38 5.43 29.18
N ARG A 119 0.07 4.40 29.98
CA ARG A 119 -0.41 4.56 31.36
C ARG A 119 0.67 5.00 32.35
N GLY A 120 1.96 4.83 32.04
CA GLY A 120 3.06 5.27 32.90
C GLY A 120 3.20 4.49 34.21
N VAL A 121 2.95 3.18 34.20
CA VAL A 121 2.92 2.36 35.44
C VAL A 121 4.33 1.97 35.93
N TYR A 122 5.33 1.96 35.05
CA TYR A 122 6.68 1.52 35.40
C TYR A 122 7.48 2.65 36.07
N ARG A 123 8.19 2.30 37.15
CA ARG A 123 9.03 3.22 37.92
C ARG A 123 10.20 2.46 38.52
N TYR A 124 11.38 3.08 38.46
CA TYR A 124 12.52 2.75 39.30
C TYR A 124 12.84 3.99 40.12
N PRO A 125 12.92 3.93 41.48
CA PRO A 125 12.88 2.76 42.38
C PRO A 125 11.51 2.06 42.48
N PRO A 126 11.42 0.83 43.01
CA PRO A 126 10.17 0.09 43.10
C PRO A 126 9.16 0.78 44.02
N GLY A 127 7.98 1.08 43.49
CA GLY A 127 6.87 1.70 44.21
C GLY A 127 5.82 2.23 43.24
N PRO A 128 4.60 2.57 43.71
CA PRO A 128 3.60 3.17 42.85
C PRO A 128 4.06 4.54 42.33
N PRO A 129 3.73 4.93 41.09
CA PRO A 129 3.91 6.30 40.65
C PRO A 129 2.97 7.24 41.44
N PRO A 130 3.31 8.53 41.57
CA PRO A 130 2.39 9.53 42.09
C PRO A 130 1.06 9.52 41.31
N PRO A 131 -0.07 9.86 41.97
CA PRO A 131 -1.36 9.91 41.30
C PRO A 131 -1.34 10.86 40.08
N PRO A 132 -1.97 10.46 38.96
CA PRO A 132 -2.15 11.34 37.81
C PRO A 132 -2.83 12.65 38.21
N GLY A 133 -2.43 13.78 37.61
CA GLY A 133 -3.01 15.09 37.90
C GLY A 133 -2.45 15.82 39.12
N GLN A 134 -1.68 15.17 40.02
CA GLN A 134 -1.07 15.88 41.15
C GLN A 134 0.00 16.90 40.71
N HIS A 135 0.66 16.64 39.59
CA HIS A 135 1.63 17.56 38.97
C HIS A 135 0.97 18.52 37.97
N ASP A 136 -0.24 18.24 37.53
CA ASP A 136 -0.97 19.07 36.56
C ASP A 136 -1.61 20.26 37.28
N ARG A 137 -0.84 21.34 37.41
CA ARG A 137 -1.38 22.64 37.89
C ARG A 137 -1.96 23.49 36.76
N THR A 138 -1.96 22.96 35.55
CA THR A 138 -2.36 23.67 34.33
C THR A 138 -3.86 23.48 34.06
N SER A 139 -4.46 24.41 33.32
CA SER A 139 -5.82 24.27 32.81
C SER A 139 -5.87 24.48 31.31
N ALA A 140 -6.74 23.73 30.62
CA ALA A 140 -6.96 23.87 29.20
C ALA A 140 -8.34 24.47 28.94
N VAL A 141 -8.39 25.56 28.18
CA VAL A 141 -9.62 26.24 27.78
C VAL A 141 -9.75 26.15 26.27
N ARG A 142 -10.94 25.75 25.80
CA ARG A 142 -11.31 25.80 24.40
C ARG A 142 -12.20 27.00 24.16
N VAL A 143 -11.76 27.89 23.29
CA VAL A 143 -12.51 29.06 22.83
C VAL A 143 -12.88 28.82 21.38
N VAL A 144 -14.17 28.88 21.06
CA VAL A 144 -14.67 28.73 19.69
C VAL A 144 -14.88 30.13 19.09
N LEU A 145 -14.14 30.44 18.03
CA LEU A 145 -14.18 31.72 17.33
C LEU A 145 -14.85 31.58 15.97
N SER A 146 -15.55 32.60 15.47
CA SER A 146 -16.16 32.56 14.14
C SER A 146 -15.19 32.70 12.96
N ARG A 147 -13.97 33.21 13.21
CA ARG A 147 -12.93 33.47 12.22
C ARG A 147 -11.56 33.17 12.83
N ARG A 148 -10.55 32.98 11.97
CA ARG A 148 -9.16 32.83 12.39
C ARG A 148 -8.65 34.15 12.98
N VAL A 149 -8.00 34.07 14.13
CA VAL A 149 -7.28 35.16 14.78
C VAL A 149 -5.84 34.72 14.98
N GLU A 150 -4.88 35.64 14.83
CA GLU A 150 -3.47 35.32 15.01
C GLU A 150 -3.15 34.89 16.46
N PRO A 151 -2.27 33.89 16.66
CA PRO A 151 -1.99 33.33 17.97
C PRO A 151 -1.33 34.36 18.91
N GLU A 152 -0.50 35.26 18.39
CA GLU A 152 0.13 36.33 19.18
C GLU A 152 -0.92 37.28 19.75
N ARG A 153 -1.89 37.64 18.93
CA ARG A 153 -3.00 38.51 19.32
C ARG A 153 -3.89 37.85 20.36
N LEU A 154 -4.19 36.55 20.17
CA LEU A 154 -4.88 35.75 21.19
C LEU A 154 -4.09 35.71 22.49
N ARG A 155 -2.76 35.60 22.44
CA ARG A 155 -1.90 35.60 23.64
C ARG A 155 -1.92 36.93 24.38
N GLU A 156 -1.99 38.05 23.66
CA GLU A 156 -2.10 39.36 24.28
C GLU A 156 -3.41 39.54 25.04
N LEU A 157 -4.53 39.12 24.42
CA LEU A 157 -5.88 39.36 24.93
C LEU A 157 -6.29 38.36 26.01
N LEU A 158 -5.90 37.09 25.84
CA LEU A 158 -6.17 36.04 26.81
C LEU A 158 -5.07 35.92 27.86
N GLY A 159 -3.99 36.69 27.72
CA GLY A 159 -2.90 36.72 28.69
C GLY A 159 -3.36 37.27 30.04
N ARG A 160 -2.78 36.73 31.12
CA ARG A 160 -2.94 37.23 32.48
C ARG A 160 -2.28 38.59 32.64
N TYR A 161 -3.03 39.56 33.16
CA TYR A 161 -2.53 40.92 33.41
C TYR A 161 -1.67 41.03 34.68
N ASP A 162 -1.82 40.08 35.60
CA ASP A 162 -1.10 39.98 36.87
C ASP A 162 0.25 39.25 36.75
N VAL A 163 0.49 38.53 35.65
CA VAL A 163 1.73 37.79 35.40
C VAL A 163 2.71 38.66 34.61
N PHE A 164 3.77 39.12 35.27
CA PHE A 164 4.86 39.91 34.67
C PHE A 164 5.90 39.03 33.97
N GLU A 165 5.44 38.18 33.05
CA GLU A 165 6.29 37.31 32.23
C GLU A 165 5.88 37.41 30.76
N PRO A 166 6.78 37.19 29.79
CA PRO A 166 6.44 37.35 28.36
C PRO A 166 5.33 36.39 27.91
N HIS A 167 5.18 35.24 28.58
CA HIS A 167 4.15 34.26 28.28
C HIS A 167 2.78 34.58 28.88
N LYS A 168 2.68 35.60 29.77
CA LYS A 168 1.44 36.07 30.42
C LYS A 168 0.57 34.94 30.98
N GLY A 169 1.19 33.95 31.64
CA GLY A 169 0.49 32.78 32.21
C GLY A 169 -0.08 31.77 31.19
N ILE A 170 0.25 31.89 29.90
CA ILE A 170 -0.15 30.95 28.83
C ILE A 170 1.05 30.11 28.39
N VAL A 171 0.91 28.78 28.49
CA VAL A 171 1.91 27.80 28.05
C VAL A 171 1.91 27.64 26.53
N SER A 172 0.75 27.36 25.94
CA SER A 172 0.60 27.18 24.48
C SER A 172 -0.79 27.55 24.00
N ILE A 173 -0.88 27.95 22.72
CA ILE A 173 -2.12 28.22 21.99
C ILE A 173 -2.09 27.36 20.73
N GLU A 174 -3.05 26.46 20.59
CA GLU A 174 -3.22 25.62 19.40
C GLU A 174 -4.54 25.97 18.71
N LEU A 175 -4.48 26.34 17.43
CA LEU A 175 -5.66 26.60 16.61
C LEU A 175 -5.98 25.35 15.79
N ARG A 176 -7.21 24.88 15.87
CA ARG A 176 -7.69 23.71 15.14
C ARG A 176 -9.01 24.03 14.43
N LEU A 177 -9.15 23.50 13.22
CA LEU A 177 -10.44 23.43 12.55
C LEU A 177 -11.07 22.08 12.88
N PRO A 178 -12.35 22.05 13.27
CA PRO A 178 -13.12 20.81 13.39
C PRO A 178 -13.09 19.99 12.09
N GLU A 179 -13.07 18.66 12.22
CA GLU A 179 -12.97 17.74 11.08
C GLU A 179 -14.15 17.90 10.09
N ASP A 180 -15.35 18.19 10.59
CA ASP A 180 -16.55 18.45 9.78
C ASP A 180 -16.41 19.72 8.94
N VAL A 181 -15.83 20.79 9.50
CA VAL A 181 -15.55 22.03 8.78
C VAL A 181 -14.43 21.83 7.75
N LEU A 182 -13.41 21.05 8.11
CA LEU A 182 -12.31 20.71 7.19
C LEU A 182 -12.82 19.93 5.98
N GLN A 183 -13.69 18.94 6.18
CA GLN A 183 -14.34 18.21 5.10
C GLN A 183 -15.20 19.14 4.24
N ARG A 184 -16.04 20.00 4.84
CA ARG A 184 -16.83 20.99 4.09
C ARG A 184 -15.97 21.94 3.26
N LYS A 185 -14.79 22.35 3.76
CA LYS A 185 -13.85 23.16 2.98
C LYS A 185 -13.24 22.40 1.81
N GLN A 186 -12.89 21.13 2.02
CA GLN A 186 -12.38 20.28 0.94
C GLN A 186 -13.44 20.06 -0.15
N GLU A 187 -14.69 19.81 0.25
CA GLU A 187 -15.82 19.70 -0.67
C GLU A 187 -16.08 21.02 -1.41
N ALA A 188 -16.06 22.16 -0.71
CA ALA A 188 -16.22 23.47 -1.32
C ALA A 188 -15.08 23.80 -2.31
N GLU A 189 -13.85 23.40 -2.02
CA GLU A 189 -12.70 23.57 -2.92
C GLU A 189 -12.86 22.72 -4.19
N GLN A 190 -13.29 21.46 -4.03
CA GLN A 190 -13.60 20.59 -5.17
C GLN A 190 -14.70 21.19 -6.04
N LEU A 191 -15.82 21.61 -5.44
CA LEU A 191 -16.91 22.26 -6.15
C LEU A 191 -16.47 23.58 -6.81
N TRP A 192 -15.59 24.34 -6.18
CA TRP A 192 -15.05 25.57 -6.75
C TRP A 192 -14.15 25.29 -7.96
N GLN A 193 -13.31 24.25 -7.90
CA GLN A 193 -12.49 23.81 -9.03
C GLN A 193 -13.37 23.31 -10.19
N GLU A 194 -14.40 22.52 -9.89
CA GLU A 194 -15.40 22.09 -10.87
C GLU A 194 -16.12 23.28 -11.51
N TYR A 195 -16.57 24.25 -10.70
CA TYR A 195 -17.20 25.48 -11.17
C TYR A 195 -16.28 26.32 -12.06
N MET A 196 -15.00 26.49 -11.68
CA MET A 196 -14.03 27.24 -12.47
C MET A 196 -13.72 26.54 -13.80
N ALA A 197 -13.65 25.21 -13.80
CA ALA A 197 -13.52 24.42 -15.02
C ALA A 197 -14.76 24.56 -15.92
N GLU A 198 -15.97 24.39 -15.38
CA GLU A 198 -17.22 24.52 -16.14
C GLU A 198 -17.41 25.92 -16.70
N LYS A 199 -17.05 26.94 -15.92
CA LYS A 199 -17.03 28.33 -16.38
C LYS A 199 -16.09 28.51 -17.57
N SER A 200 -14.86 28.03 -17.48
CA SER A 200 -13.90 28.08 -18.58
C SER A 200 -14.42 27.35 -19.81
N ASP A 201 -15.00 26.16 -19.63
CA ASP A 201 -15.54 25.32 -20.72
C ASP A 201 -16.71 26.03 -21.44
N VAL A 202 -17.65 26.63 -20.69
CA VAL A 202 -18.80 27.37 -21.26
C VAL A 202 -18.33 28.61 -22.03
N GLU A 203 -17.39 29.38 -21.46
CA GLU A 203 -16.81 30.55 -22.12
C GLU A 203 -16.13 30.15 -23.44
N GLU A 204 -15.27 29.13 -23.41
CA GLU A 204 -14.54 28.67 -24.60
C GLU A 204 -15.44 28.04 -25.67
N TYR A 205 -16.46 27.28 -25.27
CA TYR A 205 -17.38 26.64 -26.20
C TYR A 205 -18.24 27.66 -26.96
N TYR A 206 -18.86 28.61 -26.26
CA TYR A 206 -19.78 29.58 -26.89
C TYR A 206 -19.08 30.81 -27.47
N LYS A 207 -17.80 31.04 -27.17
CA LYS A 207 -16.99 32.09 -27.81
C LYS A 207 -17.10 32.07 -29.34
N TRP A 208 -17.20 30.88 -29.94
CA TRP A 208 -17.26 30.69 -31.40
C TRP A 208 -18.67 30.84 -31.99
N ALA A 209 -19.71 30.68 -31.16
CA ALA A 209 -21.10 30.90 -31.56
C ALA A 209 -21.53 32.37 -31.51
N GLY A 210 -20.77 33.24 -30.83
CA GLY A 210 -21.03 34.68 -30.75
C GLY A 210 -22.34 35.04 -30.03
N GLN A 211 -22.69 36.33 -30.06
CA GLN A 211 -24.01 36.83 -29.59
C GLN A 211 -25.13 36.56 -30.62
N ASP A 212 -24.76 36.47 -31.90
CA ASP A 212 -25.64 36.08 -33.00
C ASP A 212 -25.07 34.82 -33.67
N PRO A 213 -25.63 33.63 -33.39
CA PRO A 213 -25.16 32.37 -33.97
C PRO A 213 -25.33 32.28 -35.49
N ALA A 214 -26.04 33.23 -36.12
CA ALA A 214 -26.21 33.29 -37.56
C ALA A 214 -25.17 34.19 -38.27
N ALA A 215 -24.29 34.90 -37.55
CA ALA A 215 -23.31 35.79 -38.16
C ALA A 215 -22.15 34.98 -38.80
N PRO A 216 -21.92 35.07 -40.12
CA PRO A 216 -20.88 34.30 -40.79
C PRO A 216 -19.48 34.85 -40.47
N SER A 217 -18.52 33.95 -40.24
CA SER A 217 -17.11 34.32 -40.19
C SER A 217 -16.54 34.55 -41.59
N VAL A 218 -15.37 35.18 -41.69
CA VAL A 218 -14.65 35.36 -42.96
C VAL A 218 -14.35 34.02 -43.65
N TYR A 219 -14.13 32.96 -42.85
CA TYR A 219 -13.82 31.63 -43.36
C TYR A 219 -15.07 30.85 -43.80
N ASP A 220 -16.25 31.17 -43.26
CA ASP A 220 -17.50 30.56 -43.74
C ASP A 220 -17.82 31.02 -45.17
N LEU A 221 -17.37 32.22 -45.56
CA LEU A 221 -17.53 32.77 -46.90
C LEU A 221 -16.39 32.39 -47.86
N THR A 222 -15.50 31.47 -47.46
CA THR A 222 -14.41 31.03 -48.33
C THR A 222 -14.96 30.34 -49.58
N ALA A 223 -14.41 30.70 -50.74
CA ALA A 223 -14.83 30.08 -52.00
C ALA A 223 -14.39 28.61 -52.04
N VAL A 224 -15.35 27.69 -52.10
CA VAL A 224 -15.09 26.25 -52.25
C VAL A 224 -15.77 25.76 -53.53
N GLU A 225 -14.97 25.31 -54.49
CA GLU A 225 -15.47 24.72 -55.73
C GLU A 225 -16.03 23.32 -55.44
N LEU A 226 -17.35 23.16 -55.51
CA LEU A 226 -18.03 21.89 -55.26
C LEU A 226 -18.07 21.02 -56.52
N ALA A 227 -18.22 21.67 -57.67
CA ALA A 227 -18.17 21.07 -58.99
C ALA A 227 -17.65 22.13 -59.98
N PRO A 228 -17.16 21.72 -61.17
CA PRO A 228 -16.67 22.67 -62.17
C PRO A 228 -17.70 23.77 -62.47
N GLY A 229 -17.37 25.01 -62.11
CA GLY A 229 -18.25 26.18 -62.29
C GLY A 229 -19.35 26.39 -61.23
N VAL A 230 -19.36 25.60 -60.15
CA VAL A 230 -20.28 25.72 -59.01
C VAL A 230 -19.45 25.91 -57.73
N CYS A 231 -19.43 27.14 -57.22
CA CYS A 231 -18.72 27.48 -55.98
C CYS A 231 -19.71 27.80 -54.86
N ALA A 232 -19.46 27.25 -53.66
CA ALA A 232 -20.08 27.73 -52.44
C ALA A 232 -19.45 29.09 -52.06
N GLY A 233 -20.26 30.03 -51.56
CA GLY A 233 -19.80 31.35 -51.13
C GLY A 233 -19.63 32.39 -52.24
N ALA A 234 -20.08 32.12 -53.47
CA ALA A 234 -20.14 33.12 -54.53
C ALA A 234 -21.26 34.15 -54.28
N GLU A 235 -21.05 35.40 -54.71
CA GLU A 235 -22.02 36.49 -54.57
C GLU A 235 -23.39 36.10 -55.17
N GLY A 236 -24.40 35.91 -54.31
CA GLY A 236 -25.79 35.59 -54.70
C GLY A 236 -26.35 34.23 -54.25
N SER A 237 -25.59 33.40 -53.51
CA SER A 237 -26.16 32.20 -52.85
C SER A 237 -26.55 32.50 -51.39
N ASP A 238 -27.84 32.62 -51.11
CA ASP A 238 -28.42 32.92 -49.78
C ASP A 238 -28.27 31.77 -48.72
N THR A 239 -27.43 30.76 -48.96
CA THR A 239 -27.56 29.44 -48.30
C THR A 239 -26.29 28.89 -47.66
N VAL A 240 -25.32 29.74 -47.26
CA VAL A 240 -24.15 29.25 -46.51
C VAL A 240 -24.44 29.32 -45.01
N ALA A 241 -24.73 28.18 -44.39
CA ALA A 241 -24.88 28.07 -42.94
C ALA A 241 -23.50 28.21 -42.26
N PRO A 242 -23.35 29.08 -41.24
CA PRO A 242 -22.07 29.25 -40.56
C PRO A 242 -21.66 27.98 -39.81
N ALA A 243 -20.36 27.67 -39.77
CA ALA A 243 -19.86 26.45 -39.16
C ALA A 243 -20.27 26.28 -37.69
N ALA A 244 -20.37 27.39 -36.94
CA ALA A 244 -20.80 27.40 -35.54
C ALA A 244 -22.30 27.09 -35.33
N ALA A 245 -23.14 27.25 -36.36
CA ALA A 245 -24.57 26.94 -36.31
C ALA A 245 -24.91 25.51 -36.77
N LEU A 246 -23.91 24.74 -37.23
CA LEU A 246 -24.12 23.36 -37.65
C LEU A 246 -24.49 22.49 -36.43
N PRO A 247 -25.51 21.62 -36.55
CA PRO A 247 -25.89 20.72 -35.48
C PRO A 247 -24.78 19.68 -35.24
N VAL A 248 -24.20 19.70 -34.03
CA VAL A 248 -23.14 18.78 -33.63
C VAL A 248 -23.74 17.43 -33.20
N PRO A 249 -23.30 16.28 -33.76
CA PRO A 249 -23.75 14.97 -33.30
C PRO A 249 -23.22 14.65 -31.89
N PRO A 250 -23.93 13.86 -31.08
CA PRO A 250 -23.48 13.51 -29.74
C PRO A 250 -22.16 12.71 -29.77
N PRO A 251 -21.32 12.79 -28.71
CA PRO A 251 -20.08 12.04 -28.62
C PRO A 251 -20.35 10.54 -28.68
N GLN A 252 -19.69 9.84 -29.60
CA GLN A 252 -19.91 8.42 -29.77
C GLN A 252 -19.16 7.60 -28.69
N PRO A 253 -19.87 6.85 -27.82
CA PRO A 253 -19.22 5.96 -26.87
C PRO A 253 -18.60 4.76 -27.60
N PRO A 254 -17.72 3.99 -26.94
CA PRO A 254 -17.21 2.75 -27.49
C PRO A 254 -18.36 1.79 -27.83
N ALA A 255 -18.25 1.12 -28.98
CA ALA A 255 -19.27 0.17 -29.44
C ALA A 255 -19.53 -0.90 -28.38
N ALA A 256 -20.81 -1.19 -28.12
CA ALA A 256 -21.19 -2.25 -27.22
C ALA A 256 -20.62 -3.60 -27.72
N PRO A 257 -20.16 -4.47 -26.82
CA PRO A 257 -19.66 -5.79 -27.21
C PRO A 257 -20.80 -6.58 -27.88
N PRO A 258 -20.49 -7.39 -28.92
CA PRO A 258 -21.49 -8.21 -29.58
C PRO A 258 -22.08 -9.25 -28.61
N GLN A 259 -23.35 -9.60 -28.82
CA GLN A 259 -24.06 -10.55 -27.95
C GLN A 259 -23.49 -11.97 -28.07
N SER A 260 -23.01 -12.36 -29.25
CA SER A 260 -22.38 -13.66 -29.47
C SER A 260 -21.07 -13.78 -28.68
N PRO A 261 -20.91 -14.79 -27.81
CA PRO A 261 -19.70 -14.95 -27.00
C PRO A 261 -18.42 -15.05 -27.83
N LEU A 262 -18.47 -15.74 -28.98
CA LEU A 262 -17.31 -15.90 -29.86
C LEU A 262 -16.90 -14.56 -30.48
N GLU A 263 -17.85 -13.81 -31.01
CA GLU A 263 -17.58 -12.49 -31.57
C GLU A 263 -17.11 -11.51 -30.50
N ARG A 264 -17.61 -11.64 -29.26
CA ARG A 264 -17.17 -10.83 -28.13
C ARG A 264 -15.72 -11.11 -27.77
N ILE A 265 -15.31 -12.37 -27.73
CA ILE A 265 -13.92 -12.77 -27.49
C ILE A 265 -13.02 -12.26 -28.63
N LYS A 266 -13.44 -12.41 -29.89
CA LYS A 266 -12.72 -11.86 -31.05
C LYS A 266 -12.55 -10.34 -30.93
N TYR A 267 -13.61 -9.62 -30.57
CA TYR A 267 -13.60 -8.19 -30.33
C TYR A 267 -12.64 -7.81 -29.19
N GLN A 268 -12.67 -8.55 -28.07
CA GLN A 268 -11.75 -8.33 -26.94
C GLN A 268 -10.29 -8.64 -27.27
N ARG A 269 -10.02 -9.56 -28.21
CA ARG A 269 -8.66 -9.89 -28.65
C ARG A 269 -8.06 -8.85 -29.60
N ARG A 270 -8.86 -7.98 -30.21
CA ARG A 270 -8.39 -6.92 -31.10
C ARG A 270 -7.36 -6.01 -30.41
N ASN A 271 -6.42 -5.48 -31.19
CA ASN A 271 -5.38 -4.55 -30.73
C ASN A 271 -6.01 -3.21 -30.27
N ALA A 272 -5.23 -2.37 -29.57
CA ALA A 272 -5.73 -1.10 -29.04
C ALA A 272 -6.20 -0.12 -30.14
N LEU A 273 -5.49 -0.07 -31.28
CA LEU A 273 -5.82 0.85 -32.38
C LEU A 273 -7.13 0.49 -33.08
N SER A 274 -7.38 -0.80 -33.32
CA SER A 274 -8.64 -1.29 -33.94
C SER A 274 -9.84 -1.25 -33.00
N LYS A 275 -9.61 -1.09 -31.69
CA LYS A 275 -10.65 -0.80 -30.70
C LYS A 275 -10.93 0.69 -30.56
N ALA A 276 -10.06 1.56 -31.05
CA ALA A 276 -10.28 3.00 -30.99
C ALA A 276 -11.55 3.36 -31.76
N THR A 277 -12.40 4.17 -31.13
CA THR A 277 -13.65 4.63 -31.74
C THR A 277 -13.36 5.82 -32.65
N ILE A 278 -13.85 5.80 -33.88
CA ILE A 278 -13.65 6.86 -34.86
C ILE A 278 -15.01 7.49 -35.16
N GLN A 279 -15.13 8.81 -34.98
CA GLN A 279 -16.34 9.57 -35.30
C GLN A 279 -16.06 10.62 -36.39
N LEU A 280 -15.05 11.49 -36.20
CA LEU A 280 -14.69 12.53 -37.18
C LEU A 280 -13.48 12.18 -38.06
N GLY A 281 -12.63 11.25 -37.64
CA GLY A 281 -11.42 10.83 -38.38
C GLY A 281 -10.19 11.74 -38.19
N HIS A 282 -10.38 13.00 -37.81
CA HIS A 282 -9.33 13.96 -37.47
C HIS A 282 -9.50 14.47 -36.04
N PHE A 283 -8.50 15.16 -35.46
CA PHE A 283 -8.62 15.77 -34.13
C PHE A 283 -9.85 16.70 -34.03
N PRO A 284 -10.65 16.64 -32.95
CA PRO A 284 -10.52 15.87 -31.71
C PRO A 284 -10.99 14.40 -31.77
N ASN A 285 -11.37 13.92 -32.95
CA ASN A 285 -11.96 12.62 -33.30
C ASN A 285 -13.36 12.39 -32.74
N ILE A 286 -13.60 12.67 -31.46
CA ILE A 286 -14.91 12.62 -30.82
C ILE A 286 -15.42 14.05 -30.61
N THR A 287 -16.70 14.29 -30.89
CA THR A 287 -17.31 15.61 -30.66
C THR A 287 -17.30 15.96 -29.17
N LEU A 288 -17.12 17.24 -28.85
CA LEU A 288 -17.24 17.71 -27.46
C LEU A 288 -18.69 17.58 -27.00
N ALA A 289 -18.88 17.23 -25.73
CA ALA A 289 -20.20 17.29 -25.12
C ALA A 289 -20.59 18.76 -24.93
N ALA A 290 -21.79 19.13 -25.38
CA ALA A 290 -22.29 20.48 -25.15
C ALA A 290 -22.40 20.74 -23.63
N PRO A 291 -21.90 21.88 -23.14
CA PRO A 291 -22.02 22.22 -21.73
C PRO A 291 -23.50 22.38 -21.33
N ARG A 292 -23.77 22.28 -20.03
CA ARG A 292 -25.15 22.33 -19.50
C ARG A 292 -25.76 23.73 -19.58
N TYR A 293 -24.92 24.76 -19.43
CA TYR A 293 -25.31 26.17 -19.39
C TYR A 293 -24.86 26.89 -20.66
N ARG A 294 -25.59 27.92 -21.08
CA ARG A 294 -25.25 28.71 -22.28
C ARG A 294 -24.40 29.92 -21.98
N THR A 295 -24.59 30.49 -20.79
CA THR A 295 -23.87 31.67 -20.34
C THR A 295 -23.24 31.40 -18.99
N VAL A 296 -22.16 32.12 -18.69
CA VAL A 296 -21.44 32.00 -17.42
C VAL A 296 -22.31 32.41 -16.23
N GLU A 297 -23.21 33.37 -16.45
CA GLU A 297 -24.11 33.91 -15.42
C GLU A 297 -25.18 32.89 -14.99
N GLU A 298 -25.52 31.93 -15.87
CA GLU A 298 -26.46 30.83 -15.55
C GLU A 298 -25.83 29.76 -14.66
N ILE A 299 -24.49 29.65 -14.62
CA ILE A 299 -23.80 28.64 -13.84
C ILE A 299 -23.94 28.99 -12.34
N PRO A 300 -24.52 28.10 -11.52
CA PRO A 300 -24.69 28.37 -10.10
C PRO A 300 -23.32 28.48 -9.42
N ARG A 301 -23.00 29.67 -8.89
CA ARG A 301 -21.77 29.90 -8.13
C ARG A 301 -21.82 29.14 -6.80
N PRO A 302 -20.93 28.16 -6.54
CA PRO A 302 -20.84 27.53 -5.24
C PRO A 302 -20.20 28.48 -4.21
N THR A 303 -20.27 28.10 -2.94
CA THR A 303 -19.59 28.84 -1.86
C THR A 303 -18.08 28.69 -1.99
N HIS A 304 -17.34 29.79 -1.96
CA HIS A 304 -15.88 29.73 -1.97
C HIS A 304 -15.34 29.19 -0.62
N PRO A 305 -14.25 28.39 -0.58
CA PRO A 305 -13.70 27.86 0.67
C PRO A 305 -13.35 28.93 1.71
N ASP A 306 -12.92 30.12 1.27
CA ASP A 306 -12.62 31.26 2.15
C ASP A 306 -13.86 31.95 2.73
N GLU A 307 -15.01 31.85 2.06
CA GLU A 307 -16.29 32.36 2.60
C GLU A 307 -16.72 31.54 3.81
N ILE A 308 -16.34 30.26 3.84
CA ILE A 308 -16.51 29.37 4.99
C ILE A 308 -15.38 29.67 5.98
N ALA A 309 -15.50 30.75 6.74
CA ALA A 309 -14.52 31.02 7.80
C ALA A 309 -14.48 29.87 8.84
N GLY A 310 -15.67 29.34 9.15
CA GLY A 310 -15.89 28.19 10.04
C GLY A 310 -15.61 28.50 11.52
N PRO A 311 -16.18 27.76 12.48
CA PRO A 311 -15.76 27.86 13.86
C PRO A 311 -14.31 27.35 14.00
N TRP A 312 -13.43 28.20 14.52
CA TRP A 312 -12.07 27.84 14.90
C TRP A 312 -12.04 27.48 16.38
N GLU A 313 -11.53 26.30 16.71
CA GLU A 313 -11.29 25.90 18.09
C GLU A 313 -9.87 26.33 18.50
N VAL A 314 -9.80 27.26 19.44
CA VAL A 314 -8.57 27.73 20.06
C VAL A 314 -8.41 27.01 21.39
N HIS A 315 -7.42 26.12 21.47
CA HIS A 315 -7.04 25.45 22.71
C HIS A 315 -5.91 26.22 23.39
N VAL A 316 -6.23 26.90 24.49
CA VAL A 316 -5.29 27.65 25.31
C VAL A 316 -4.95 26.83 26.55
N ARG A 317 -3.65 26.61 26.78
CA ARG A 317 -3.16 26.00 28.03
C ARG A 317 -2.62 27.10 28.95
N TYR A 318 -3.25 27.27 30.10
CA TYR A 318 -2.81 28.18 31.15
C TYR A 318 -1.93 27.46 32.16
N ASP A 319 -0.98 28.19 32.73
CA ASP A 319 -0.08 27.69 33.78
C ASP A 319 -0.81 27.41 35.11
N ALA A 320 -1.92 28.11 35.35
CA ALA A 320 -2.73 28.00 36.56
C ALA A 320 -4.08 27.30 36.31
N PRO A 321 -4.72 26.69 37.34
CA PRO A 321 -5.91 25.84 37.18
C PRO A 321 -7.21 26.63 36.96
N ASP A 322 -7.22 27.92 37.27
CA ASP A 322 -8.34 28.86 37.18
C ASP A 322 -8.48 29.51 35.79
N GLY A 323 -7.86 28.95 34.75
CA GLY A 323 -7.86 29.52 33.40
C GLY A 323 -9.24 29.72 32.79
N ALA A 324 -10.19 28.80 33.02
CA ALA A 324 -11.56 28.96 32.52
C ALA A 324 -12.28 30.14 33.19
N ALA A 325 -12.20 30.24 34.52
CA ALA A 325 -12.79 31.35 35.28
C ALA A 325 -12.16 32.70 34.89
N TYR A 326 -10.85 32.72 34.59
CA TYR A 326 -10.18 33.90 34.09
C TYR A 326 -10.73 34.34 32.73
N VAL A 327 -10.83 33.42 31.76
CA VAL A 327 -11.40 33.76 30.44
C VAL A 327 -12.85 34.22 30.54
N ASP A 328 -13.64 33.59 31.40
CA ASP A 328 -15.02 34.02 31.66
C ASP A 328 -15.09 35.44 32.26
N SER A 329 -14.13 35.78 33.15
CA SER A 329 -14.03 37.11 33.75
C SER A 329 -13.67 38.23 32.76
N LEU A 330 -12.97 37.89 31.66
CA LEU A 330 -12.64 38.85 30.61
C LEU A 330 -13.87 39.27 29.79
N GLY A 331 -14.94 38.46 29.78
CA GLY A 331 -16.21 38.80 29.13
C GLY A 331 -16.10 39.13 27.64
N LEU A 332 -15.13 38.55 26.92
CA LEU A 332 -14.84 38.87 25.53
C LEU A 332 -15.97 38.40 24.61
N GLN A 333 -16.64 39.34 23.93
CA GLN A 333 -17.71 39.03 22.97
C GLN A 333 -17.21 38.98 21.51
N SER A 334 -16.20 39.79 21.19
CA SER A 334 -15.61 39.92 19.86
C SER A 334 -14.13 40.26 19.98
N ILE A 335 -13.30 39.60 19.15
CA ILE A 335 -11.86 39.81 19.07
C ILE A 335 -11.52 40.13 17.60
N ASP A 336 -11.13 41.37 17.31
CA ASP A 336 -10.71 41.82 15.97
C ASP A 336 -11.68 41.38 14.84
N GLY A 337 -12.99 41.42 15.12
CA GLY A 337 -14.06 41.03 14.18
C GLY A 337 -14.42 39.54 14.16
N ALA A 338 -13.75 38.70 14.96
CA ALA A 338 -14.14 37.32 15.24
C ALA A 338 -15.06 37.29 16.49
N ALA A 339 -16.29 36.80 16.31
CA ALA A 339 -17.22 36.61 17.42
C ALA A 339 -16.81 35.39 18.25
N VAL A 340 -16.82 35.53 19.57
CA VAL A 340 -16.58 34.42 20.49
C VAL A 340 -17.90 33.67 20.68
N ILE A 341 -17.97 32.44 20.15
CA ILE A 341 -19.19 31.63 20.14
C ILE A 341 -19.39 30.94 21.49
N SER A 342 -18.33 30.31 21.99
CA SER A 342 -18.34 29.67 23.31
C SER A 342 -16.96 29.57 23.90
N VAL A 343 -16.91 29.59 25.23
CA VAL A 343 -15.74 29.29 26.04
C VAL A 343 -16.10 28.07 26.87
N ALA A 344 -15.25 27.04 26.84
CA ALA A 344 -15.46 25.82 27.61
C ALA A 344 -14.13 25.32 28.18
N ALA A 345 -14.14 24.87 29.43
CA ALA A 345 -13.04 24.10 29.98
C ALA A 345 -12.92 22.77 29.26
N VAL A 346 -11.72 22.41 28.81
CA VAL A 346 -11.45 21.11 28.19
C VAL A 346 -11.11 20.12 29.29
N ALA A 347 -11.97 19.13 29.50
CA ALA A 347 -11.66 18.01 30.37
C ALA A 347 -10.54 17.18 29.74
N GLN A 348 -9.30 17.42 30.17
CA GLN A 348 -8.17 16.59 29.79
C GLN A 348 -8.07 15.41 30.77
N PRO A 349 -7.82 14.18 30.28
CA PRO A 349 -7.48 13.10 31.17
C PRO A 349 -6.22 13.49 31.96
N PRO A 350 -6.17 13.25 33.28
CA PRO A 350 -5.03 13.62 34.10
C PRO A 350 -3.78 12.90 33.58
N GLN A 351 -2.70 13.65 33.36
CA GLN A 351 -1.47 13.07 32.83
C GLN A 351 -0.81 12.21 33.91
N PRO A 352 -0.20 11.07 33.57
CA PRO A 352 0.57 10.28 34.52
C PRO A 352 1.90 10.97 34.81
N HIS A 353 2.43 10.84 36.03
CA HIS A 353 3.74 11.43 36.40
C HIS A 353 4.88 11.00 35.45
N ALA A 354 4.77 9.81 34.85
CA ALA A 354 5.69 9.31 33.84
C ALA A 354 5.85 10.23 32.61
N ALA A 355 4.84 11.06 32.30
CA ALA A 355 4.91 12.04 31.21
C ALA A 355 5.94 13.15 31.48
N VAL A 356 6.15 13.51 32.75
CA VAL A 356 7.07 14.57 33.18
C VAL A 356 8.38 14.04 33.79
N ASP A 357 8.39 12.78 34.22
CA ASP A 357 9.57 12.15 34.83
C ASP A 357 10.73 12.01 33.82
N PRO A 358 11.87 12.69 34.03
CA PRO A 358 12.99 12.66 33.07
C PRO A 358 13.55 11.25 32.85
N VAL A 359 13.56 10.39 33.87
CA VAL A 359 14.09 9.02 33.78
C VAL A 359 13.22 8.18 32.84
N TYR A 360 11.90 8.32 32.98
CA TYR A 360 10.94 7.61 32.14
C TYR A 360 11.00 8.11 30.69
N GLN A 361 11.07 9.42 30.49
CA GLN A 361 11.20 10.03 29.17
C GLN A 361 12.51 9.66 28.47
N GLU A 362 13.61 9.56 29.20
CA GLU A 362 14.88 9.07 28.65
C GLU A 362 14.78 7.60 28.21
N ALA A 363 14.15 6.74 29.01
CA ALA A 363 13.93 5.35 28.66
C ALA A 363 13.08 5.20 27.39
N LEU A 364 11.98 5.97 27.26
CA LEU A 364 11.16 6.00 26.05
C LEU A 364 11.94 6.47 24.83
N ARG A 365 12.70 7.57 24.95
CA ARG A 365 13.52 8.09 23.85
C ARG A 365 14.59 7.09 23.41
N ARG A 366 15.18 6.35 24.35
CA ARG A 366 16.17 5.30 24.06
C ARG A 366 15.56 4.13 23.31
N GLU A 367 14.37 3.67 23.72
CA GLU A 367 13.65 2.61 23.02
C GLU A 367 13.24 3.05 21.60
N ALA A 368 12.70 4.26 21.46
CA ALA A 368 12.36 4.83 20.15
C ALA A 368 13.60 4.95 19.25
N ALA A 369 14.73 5.43 19.78
CA ALA A 369 15.98 5.52 19.03
C ALA A 369 16.47 4.13 18.58
N ALA A 370 16.31 3.09 19.39
CA ALA A 370 16.65 1.72 19.03
C ALA A 370 15.72 1.16 17.94
N GLU A 371 14.40 1.40 18.05
CA GLU A 371 13.39 1.02 17.05
C GLU A 371 13.68 1.73 15.71
N GLU A 372 13.92 3.04 15.72
CA GLU A 372 14.26 3.83 14.55
C GLU A 372 15.58 3.36 13.91
N THR A 373 16.60 3.10 14.72
CA THR A 373 17.89 2.58 14.22
C THR A 373 17.70 1.24 13.53
N ALA A 374 16.96 0.31 14.14
CA ALA A 374 16.69 -1.00 13.56
C ALA A 374 15.82 -0.93 12.28
N MET A 375 14.93 0.06 12.18
CA MET A 375 14.08 0.26 11.01
C MET A 375 14.82 0.90 9.84
N GLN A 376 15.70 1.87 10.12
CA GLN A 376 16.35 2.68 9.09
C GLN A 376 17.73 2.15 8.68
N TRP A 377 18.43 1.42 9.57
CA TRP A 377 19.81 0.99 9.37
C TRP A 377 19.99 -0.55 9.43
N PRO A 378 20.79 -1.15 8.53
CA PRO A 378 21.50 -0.53 7.41
C PRO A 378 20.54 -0.14 6.27
N HIS A 379 20.68 1.07 5.74
CA HIS A 379 19.90 1.51 4.60
C HIS A 379 20.38 0.79 3.32
N VAL A 380 19.47 0.05 2.69
CA VAL A 380 19.72 -0.64 1.42
C VAL A 380 18.63 -0.22 0.43
N PRO A 381 19.00 0.25 -0.78
CA PRO A 381 18.02 0.80 -1.71
C PRO A 381 17.01 -0.27 -2.12
N ALA A 382 15.74 0.13 -2.20
CA ALA A 382 14.64 -0.75 -2.60
C ALA A 382 14.84 -1.33 -4.00
N TRP A 383 15.46 -0.59 -4.92
CA TRP A 383 15.84 -1.12 -6.23
C TRP A 383 16.95 -0.27 -6.84
N LYS A 384 17.80 -0.92 -7.64
CA LYS A 384 18.75 -0.27 -8.55
C LYS A 384 19.00 -1.17 -9.76
N PHE A 385 19.38 -0.59 -10.89
CA PHE A 385 19.54 -1.32 -12.16
C PHE A 385 20.63 -2.39 -12.10
N GLU A 386 21.63 -2.21 -11.24
CA GLU A 386 22.75 -3.14 -11.04
C GLU A 386 22.29 -4.50 -10.52
N TYR A 387 21.18 -4.55 -9.78
CA TYR A 387 20.62 -5.83 -9.31
C TYR A 387 20.25 -6.73 -10.49
N ASP A 388 19.53 -6.18 -11.48
CA ASP A 388 19.16 -6.88 -12.69
C ASP A 388 20.40 -7.19 -13.54
N LEU A 389 21.27 -6.20 -13.76
CA LEU A 389 22.50 -6.35 -14.55
C LEU A 389 23.39 -7.51 -14.07
N TYR A 390 23.62 -7.63 -12.76
CA TYR A 390 24.49 -8.68 -12.21
C TYR A 390 23.82 -10.04 -12.09
N SER A 391 22.50 -10.06 -11.96
CA SER A 391 21.69 -11.28 -11.87
C SER A 391 21.49 -11.97 -13.22
N LYS A 392 21.62 -11.25 -14.34
CA LYS A 392 21.51 -11.80 -15.69
C LYS A 392 22.69 -12.72 -16.02
N LYS A 393 22.37 -13.92 -16.53
CA LYS A 393 23.32 -14.96 -16.93
C LYS A 393 22.98 -15.51 -18.30
N HIS A 394 24.00 -16.00 -19.00
CA HIS A 394 23.78 -16.67 -20.29
C HIS A 394 23.20 -18.08 -20.08
N LEU A 395 22.47 -18.61 -21.07
CA LEU A 395 21.89 -19.95 -20.99
C LEU A 395 22.93 -21.04 -20.68
N SER A 396 24.12 -20.94 -21.28
CA SER A 396 25.22 -21.86 -21.02
C SER A 396 25.68 -21.86 -19.55
N GLU A 397 25.70 -20.69 -18.90
CA GLU A 397 26.03 -20.54 -17.48
C GLU A 397 24.93 -21.11 -16.59
N ILE A 398 23.66 -20.88 -16.96
CA ILE A 398 22.48 -21.40 -16.24
C ILE A 398 22.49 -22.93 -16.27
N VAL A 399 22.74 -23.53 -17.43
CA VAL A 399 22.86 -24.99 -17.57
C VAL A 399 24.03 -25.50 -16.73
N ARG A 400 25.21 -24.87 -16.85
CA ARG A 400 26.39 -25.27 -16.06
C ARG A 400 26.16 -25.22 -14.55
N TYR A 401 25.38 -24.25 -14.06
CA TYR A 401 25.13 -24.06 -12.63
C TYR A 401 24.08 -25.05 -12.08
N ASN A 402 22.96 -25.25 -12.80
CA ASN A 402 21.80 -25.99 -12.28
C ASN A 402 21.71 -27.46 -12.75
N TYR A 403 22.53 -27.88 -13.72
CA TYR A 403 22.34 -29.17 -14.37
C TYR A 403 22.51 -30.36 -13.40
N SER A 404 21.60 -31.32 -13.54
CA SER A 404 21.64 -32.63 -12.90
C SER A 404 21.16 -33.68 -13.90
N ASN A 405 21.74 -34.87 -13.85
CA ASN A 405 21.34 -36.01 -14.69
C ASN A 405 19.88 -36.46 -14.49
N VAL A 406 19.18 -35.93 -13.48
CA VAL A 406 17.74 -36.13 -13.28
C VAL A 406 16.94 -35.80 -14.55
N VAL A 407 17.29 -34.73 -15.28
CA VAL A 407 16.57 -34.36 -16.51
C VAL A 407 16.65 -35.45 -17.57
N ASP A 408 17.85 -36.00 -17.81
CA ASP A 408 18.07 -37.04 -18.82
C ASP A 408 17.43 -38.37 -18.42
N TYR A 409 17.49 -38.73 -17.13
CA TYR A 409 16.85 -39.92 -16.61
C TYR A 409 15.32 -39.84 -16.68
N VAL A 410 14.74 -38.70 -16.33
CA VAL A 410 13.29 -38.47 -16.42
C VAL A 410 12.84 -38.48 -17.88
N ASP A 411 13.58 -37.85 -18.79
CA ASP A 411 13.28 -37.91 -20.22
C ASP A 411 13.26 -39.34 -20.74
N ARG A 412 14.23 -40.16 -20.31
CA ARG A 412 14.25 -41.59 -20.65
C ARG A 412 13.09 -42.35 -20.01
N GLU A 413 12.76 -42.09 -18.75
CA GLU A 413 11.64 -42.73 -18.05
C GLU A 413 10.29 -42.37 -18.70
N VAL A 414 10.07 -41.12 -19.05
CA VAL A 414 8.88 -40.62 -19.75
C VAL A 414 8.77 -41.28 -21.12
N LEU A 415 9.88 -41.36 -21.87
CA LEU A 415 9.92 -42.05 -23.16
C LEU A 415 9.53 -43.53 -23.06
N LEU A 416 9.95 -44.21 -21.99
CA LEU A 416 9.67 -45.63 -21.77
C LEU A 416 8.27 -45.89 -21.18
N THR A 417 7.74 -44.98 -20.38
CA THR A 417 6.47 -45.17 -19.64
C THR A 417 5.26 -44.49 -20.29
N GLY A 418 5.48 -43.48 -21.14
CA GLY A 418 4.42 -42.67 -21.75
C GLY A 418 3.67 -41.75 -20.77
N ARG A 419 4.22 -41.52 -19.57
CA ARG A 419 3.61 -40.64 -18.57
C ARG A 419 3.82 -39.16 -18.91
N SER A 420 2.85 -38.32 -18.57
CA SER A 420 2.96 -36.87 -18.74
C SER A 420 3.67 -36.21 -17.56
N VAL A 421 4.54 -35.24 -17.84
CA VAL A 421 5.23 -34.40 -16.86
C VAL A 421 4.80 -32.95 -17.07
N TRP A 422 4.38 -32.28 -15.99
CA TRP A 422 3.83 -30.92 -16.04
C TRP A 422 4.75 -29.86 -15.44
N GLU A 423 5.62 -30.27 -14.51
CA GLU A 423 6.61 -29.42 -13.85
C GLU A 423 8.03 -29.92 -14.15
N CYS A 424 9.00 -28.99 -14.17
CA CYS A 424 10.39 -29.38 -14.36
C CYS A 424 10.84 -30.23 -13.15
N PRO A 425 11.51 -31.38 -13.35
CA PRO A 425 11.94 -32.23 -12.23
C PRO A 425 13.10 -31.63 -11.42
N ILE A 426 13.65 -30.49 -11.85
CA ILE A 426 14.69 -29.75 -11.15
C ILE A 426 14.28 -28.28 -10.99
N ASP A 427 14.70 -27.67 -9.88
CA ASP A 427 14.54 -26.24 -9.67
C ASP A 427 15.64 -25.47 -10.43
N ILE A 428 15.24 -24.67 -11.43
CA ILE A 428 16.18 -23.86 -12.22
C ILE A 428 16.29 -22.46 -11.60
N ASP A 429 17.47 -22.10 -11.10
CA ASP A 429 17.79 -20.72 -10.75
C ASP A 429 18.39 -20.01 -11.99
N PRO A 430 17.61 -19.15 -12.69
CA PRO A 430 18.09 -18.47 -13.90
C PRO A 430 19.18 -17.42 -13.60
N THR A 431 19.42 -17.10 -12.33
CA THR A 431 20.40 -16.09 -11.91
C THR A 431 21.71 -16.69 -11.41
N CYS A 432 21.83 -18.02 -11.41
CA CYS A 432 22.99 -18.76 -10.91
C CYS A 432 23.39 -18.33 -9.48
N GLY A 433 22.41 -18.14 -8.59
CA GLY A 433 22.60 -17.64 -7.23
C GLY A 433 22.62 -16.11 -7.10
N GLY A 434 22.52 -15.36 -8.21
CA GLY A 434 22.55 -13.90 -8.23
C GLY A 434 21.45 -13.25 -7.39
N LEU A 435 20.24 -13.82 -7.38
CA LEU A 435 19.11 -13.31 -6.57
C LEU A 435 19.41 -13.30 -5.06
N LYS A 436 20.30 -14.16 -4.56
CA LYS A 436 20.69 -14.19 -3.13
C LYS A 436 21.49 -12.94 -2.72
N SER A 437 22.10 -12.24 -3.68
CA SER A 437 22.81 -10.98 -3.45
C SER A 437 21.88 -9.76 -3.45
N VAL A 438 20.65 -9.92 -3.94
CA VAL A 438 19.64 -8.87 -4.00
C VAL A 438 18.90 -8.81 -2.66
N PRO A 439 18.61 -7.61 -2.12
CA PRO A 439 17.85 -7.48 -0.87
C PRO A 439 16.45 -8.10 -0.98
N ALA A 440 15.98 -8.73 0.09
CA ALA A 440 14.69 -9.43 0.10
C ALA A 440 13.47 -8.51 -0.13
N HIS A 441 13.57 -7.23 0.20
CA HIS A 441 12.51 -6.23 -0.04
C HIS A 441 12.56 -5.61 -1.44
N ALA A 442 13.49 -6.02 -2.30
CA ALA A 442 13.72 -5.36 -3.56
C ALA A 442 12.56 -5.53 -4.56
N LYS A 443 12.09 -4.42 -5.15
CA LYS A 443 10.99 -4.40 -6.13
C LYS A 443 11.24 -3.35 -7.21
N PRO A 444 11.10 -3.70 -8.51
CA PRO A 444 11.31 -2.72 -9.57
C PRO A 444 10.30 -1.56 -9.47
N PRO A 445 10.74 -0.31 -9.72
CA PRO A 445 9.83 0.84 -9.72
C PRO A 445 8.88 0.79 -10.91
N LYS A 446 7.72 1.43 -10.79
CA LYS A 446 6.77 1.59 -11.91
C LYS A 446 7.37 2.54 -12.95
N GLN A 447 7.41 2.10 -14.21
CA GLN A 447 7.83 2.92 -15.35
C GLN A 447 6.59 3.39 -16.11
N TYR A 448 6.47 4.69 -16.32
CA TYR A 448 5.37 5.32 -17.07
C TYR A 448 5.86 5.73 -18.45
N VAL A 449 5.01 5.63 -19.47
CA VAL A 449 5.31 6.03 -20.86
C VAL A 449 6.59 5.35 -21.39
N THR A 450 6.58 4.01 -21.40
CA THR A 450 7.70 3.23 -21.94
C THR A 450 7.76 3.33 -23.46
N SER A 451 8.97 3.41 -24.03
CA SER A 451 9.23 3.41 -25.47
C SER A 451 9.09 2.01 -26.09
N ASP A 452 7.92 1.39 -25.97
CA ASP A 452 7.63 0.06 -26.51
C ASP A 452 6.22 0.02 -27.12
N MET A 453 6.09 -0.74 -28.21
CA MET A 453 4.82 -0.98 -28.93
C MET A 453 4.06 -2.19 -28.39
N ARG A 454 4.65 -3.01 -27.50
CA ARG A 454 3.99 -4.19 -26.93
C ARG A 454 2.66 -3.88 -26.24
N SER A 455 2.56 -2.71 -25.60
CA SER A 455 1.32 -2.24 -24.95
C SER A 455 0.16 -2.06 -25.92
N VAL A 456 0.43 -1.85 -27.21
CA VAL A 456 -0.59 -1.70 -28.26
C VAL A 456 -1.24 -3.06 -28.59
N GLY A 457 -0.50 -4.16 -28.41
CA GLY A 457 -1.02 -5.52 -28.61
C GLY A 457 -1.35 -5.87 -30.06
N MET A 458 -0.50 -5.44 -31.00
CA MET A 458 -0.66 -5.73 -32.43
C MET A 458 -0.54 -7.22 -32.75
N THR A 459 -1.32 -7.71 -33.72
CA THR A 459 -1.39 -9.15 -34.08
C THR A 459 -1.27 -9.42 -35.58
N ASP A 460 -1.06 -8.37 -36.37
CA ASP A 460 -1.27 -8.29 -37.81
C ASP A 460 -0.17 -7.50 -38.54
N ILE A 461 0.93 -7.20 -37.85
CA ILE A 461 2.17 -6.58 -38.33
C ILE A 461 3.34 -7.47 -37.94
#